data_AF-A0A956XML3-F1
#
_entry.id   AF-A0A956XML3-F1
#
_cell.length_a   1.000
_cell.length_b   1.000
_cell.length_c   1.000
_cell.angle_alpha   90.00
_cell.angle_beta   90.00
_cell.angle_gamma   90.00
#
_symmetry.space_group_name_H-M   'P 1'
#
loop_
_entity.id
_entity.type
_entity.pdbx_description
1 polymer ?
#
loop_
_entity_poly.entity_id
_entity_poly.type
_entity_poly.pdbx_seq_one_letter_code
_entity_poly.pdbx_strand_id
1 'polypeptide(L)'
;MQIIPHNRAFAQVEICPKNKQFPKSSVSNSKITFGLTHLQRQALSLYDMGFNVFPQPLGAKGGYPWKQLQYSRLNREDQLHGLIPLFAGSCNIAVMCGRTSGNLFVIDCESPAAFQYHCDQLEKRQISIWSVETARGGHLYLRCSDGEIENIKPGILKQAEIKGSQGYVLAPPSLHPSGIRYTWSRQDTDSIPLVRAKDIDWLTDHSGNPIQLNSRPTTFST
;
A
#
# COMPACT_ATOMS: atom_id res chain seq x y z
N MET A 1 2.85 10.10 64.64
CA MET A 1 3.25 8.72 64.97
C MET A 1 2.08 7.81 64.66
N GLN A 2 2.09 7.16 63.49
CA GLN A 2 1.27 5.98 63.20
C GLN A 2 1.95 5.26 62.02
N ILE A 3 2.50 4.09 62.32
CA ILE A 3 3.32 3.27 61.43
C ILE A 3 2.36 2.31 60.71
N ILE A 4 2.33 2.35 59.38
CA ILE A 4 1.61 1.39 58.54
C ILE A 4 2.61 0.29 58.13
N PRO A 5 2.29 -1.01 58.32
CA PRO A 5 3.26 -2.09 58.17
C PRO A 5 3.62 -2.38 56.70
N HIS A 6 4.92 -2.55 56.46
CA HIS A 6 5.52 -3.07 55.23
C HIS A 6 5.07 -4.51 54.97
N ASN A 7 4.39 -4.74 53.84
CA ASN A 7 4.16 -6.09 53.33
C ASN A 7 5.29 -6.47 52.35
N ARG A 8 6.09 -7.48 52.71
CA ARG A 8 7.17 -8.05 51.90
C ARG A 8 6.62 -9.18 51.04
N ALA A 9 6.48 -8.93 49.74
CA ALA A 9 6.39 -9.99 48.73
C ALA A 9 7.00 -9.50 47.41
N PHE A 10 8.31 -9.19 47.45
CA PHE A 10 9.14 -9.24 46.25
C PHE A 10 9.53 -10.70 46.03
N ALA A 11 8.74 -11.43 45.23
CA ALA A 11 9.18 -12.67 44.63
C ALA A 11 9.69 -12.33 43.23
N GLN A 12 11.00 -12.55 43.03
CA GLN A 12 11.65 -12.51 41.72
C GLN A 12 10.90 -13.46 40.78
N VAL A 13 10.42 -12.96 39.64
CA VAL A 13 9.91 -13.82 38.57
C VAL A 13 11.13 -14.40 37.86
N GLU A 14 11.38 -15.68 38.12
CA GLU A 14 12.39 -16.48 37.44
C GLU A 14 12.15 -16.52 35.92
N ILE A 15 13.22 -16.25 35.17
CA ILE A 15 13.29 -16.36 33.72
C ILE A 15 13.29 -17.85 33.37
N CYS A 16 12.23 -18.32 32.70
CA CYS A 16 12.14 -19.71 32.24
C CYS A 16 12.92 -19.90 30.91
N PRO A 17 13.63 -21.04 30.69
CA PRO A 17 14.63 -21.16 29.63
C PRO A 17 14.06 -21.35 28.22
N LYS A 18 14.84 -20.89 27.23
CA LYS A 18 14.64 -21.13 25.79
C LYS A 18 14.66 -22.63 25.46
N ASN A 19 13.49 -23.22 25.22
CA ASN A 19 13.24 -24.20 24.15
C ASN A 19 11.85 -24.83 24.31
N LYS A 20 10.87 -24.27 23.60
CA LYS A 20 9.73 -25.04 23.10
C LYS A 20 9.50 -24.60 21.66
N GLN A 21 9.76 -25.51 20.73
CA GLN A 21 9.26 -25.40 19.37
C GLN A 21 7.74 -25.30 19.46
N PHE A 22 7.20 -24.14 19.09
CA PHE A 22 5.77 -24.02 18.85
C PHE A 22 5.47 -24.82 17.58
N PRO A 23 4.51 -25.76 17.60
CA PRO A 23 4.08 -26.39 16.37
C PRO A 23 3.62 -25.30 15.41
N LYS A 24 4.11 -25.33 14.17
CA LYS A 24 3.59 -24.52 13.08
C LYS A 24 2.13 -24.92 12.86
N SER A 25 1.22 -24.34 13.62
CA SER A 25 -0.20 -24.43 13.36
C SER A 25 -0.45 -23.61 12.11
N SER A 26 -0.56 -24.29 10.98
CA SER A 26 -1.25 -23.81 9.79
C SER A 26 -2.72 -23.59 10.17
N VAL A 27 -3.01 -22.50 10.88
CA VAL A 27 -4.38 -22.03 11.06
C VAL A 27 -4.75 -21.38 9.75
N SER A 28 -5.58 -22.06 8.98
CA SER A 28 -6.20 -21.50 7.79
C SER A 28 -6.93 -20.20 8.18
N ASN A 29 -6.54 -19.07 7.59
CA ASN A 29 -7.19 -17.75 7.73
C ASN A 29 -8.67 -17.72 7.28
N SER A 30 -9.27 -18.86 6.93
CA SER A 30 -10.63 -18.99 6.43
C SER A 30 -11.72 -18.69 7.46
N LYS A 31 -11.41 -18.57 8.76
CA LYS A 31 -12.42 -18.31 9.81
C LYS A 31 -12.77 -16.83 10.07
N ILE A 32 -11.99 -15.85 9.58
CA ILE A 32 -12.14 -14.43 9.97
C ILE A 32 -13.10 -13.63 9.04
N THR A 33 -13.53 -14.17 7.90
CA THR A 33 -14.29 -13.38 6.91
C THR A 33 -15.81 -13.54 6.96
N PHE A 34 -16.35 -14.43 7.80
CA PHE A 34 -17.79 -14.64 7.94
C PHE A 34 -18.45 -13.40 8.54
N GLY A 35 -19.43 -12.81 7.84
CA GLY A 35 -20.13 -11.59 8.26
C GLY A 35 -19.53 -10.27 7.77
N LEU A 36 -18.35 -10.27 7.15
CA LEU A 36 -17.78 -9.05 6.55
C LEU A 36 -18.54 -8.64 5.27
N THR A 37 -18.58 -7.35 4.97
CA THR A 37 -19.03 -6.87 3.66
C THR A 37 -18.01 -7.21 2.56
N HIS A 38 -18.40 -7.11 1.29
CA HIS A 38 -17.46 -7.27 0.18
C HIS A 38 -16.31 -6.26 0.26
N LEU A 39 -16.62 -5.00 0.61
CA LEU A 39 -15.62 -3.93 0.74
C LEU A 39 -14.62 -4.21 1.87
N GLN A 40 -15.10 -4.65 3.04
CA GLN A 40 -14.25 -5.04 4.17
C GLN A 40 -13.32 -6.20 3.79
N ARG A 41 -13.82 -7.21 3.07
CA ARG A 41 -12.98 -8.32 2.57
C ARG A 41 -11.90 -7.83 1.61
N GLN A 42 -12.23 -6.92 0.70
CA GLN A 42 -11.23 -6.37 -0.22
C GLN A 42 -10.18 -5.53 0.49
N ALA A 43 -10.59 -4.65 1.41
CA ALA A 43 -9.66 -3.87 2.22
C ALA A 43 -8.73 -4.77 3.05
N LEU A 44 -9.28 -5.81 3.70
CA LEU A 44 -8.51 -6.79 4.46
C LEU A 44 -7.51 -7.55 3.58
N SER A 45 -7.96 -8.02 2.41
CA SER A 45 -7.11 -8.73 1.45
C SER A 45 -5.92 -7.86 1.00
N LEU A 46 -6.18 -6.60 0.62
CA LEU A 46 -5.11 -5.66 0.26
C LEU A 46 -4.19 -5.37 1.44
N TYR A 47 -4.74 -5.17 2.64
CA TYR A 47 -3.93 -4.96 3.83
C TYR A 47 -2.98 -6.14 4.09
N ASP A 48 -3.47 -7.36 3.97
CA ASP A 48 -2.72 -8.60 4.16
C ASP A 48 -1.67 -8.83 3.05
N MET A 49 -1.86 -8.29 1.84
CA MET A 49 -0.82 -8.19 0.80
C MET A 49 0.26 -7.14 1.10
N GLY A 50 0.16 -6.45 2.25
CA GLY A 50 1.12 -5.46 2.71
C GLY A 50 0.83 -4.04 2.24
N PHE A 51 -0.35 -3.75 1.66
CA PHE A 51 -0.77 -2.37 1.41
C PHE A 51 -1.20 -1.68 2.71
N ASN A 52 -0.85 -0.40 2.90
CA ASN A 52 -1.45 0.42 3.95
C ASN A 52 -2.71 1.08 3.39
N VAL A 53 -3.84 0.40 3.55
CA VAL A 53 -5.13 0.85 3.01
C VAL A 53 -5.90 1.70 4.02
N PHE A 54 -6.71 2.62 3.53
CA PHE A 54 -7.55 3.49 4.37
C PHE A 54 -8.76 4.01 3.58
N PRO A 55 -9.86 4.39 4.25
CA PRO A 55 -11.06 4.83 3.55
C PRO A 55 -10.88 6.23 2.96
N GLN A 56 -11.56 6.50 1.85
CA GLN A 56 -11.86 7.85 1.38
C GLN A 56 -13.37 7.98 1.12
N PRO A 57 -13.95 9.20 1.18
CA PRO A 57 -15.37 9.36 0.84
C PRO A 57 -15.69 8.78 -0.53
N LEU A 58 -16.83 8.08 -0.64
CA LEU A 58 -17.26 7.46 -1.89
C LEU A 58 -17.40 8.52 -2.99
N GLY A 59 -16.90 8.23 -4.19
CA GLY A 59 -16.95 9.18 -5.31
C GLY A 59 -16.02 10.38 -5.16
N ALA A 60 -15.15 10.41 -4.13
CA ALA A 60 -14.14 11.43 -3.94
C ALA A 60 -12.73 10.84 -3.98
N LYS A 61 -11.74 11.69 -4.26
CA LYS A 61 -10.31 11.34 -4.19
C LYS A 61 -9.68 11.64 -2.83
N GLY A 62 -10.40 12.31 -1.94
CA GLY A 62 -9.88 12.84 -0.67
C GLY A 62 -11.01 13.22 0.27
N GLY A 63 -10.66 13.49 1.52
CA GLY A 63 -11.59 13.92 2.58
C GLY A 63 -11.37 13.20 3.90
N TYR A 64 -10.89 11.96 3.90
CA TYR A 64 -10.48 11.27 5.12
C TYR A 64 -9.06 11.72 5.53
N PRO A 65 -8.78 12.01 6.81
CA PRO A 65 -7.45 12.37 7.29
C PRO A 65 -6.43 11.23 7.10
N TRP A 66 -5.35 11.48 6.37
CA TRP A 66 -4.43 10.43 5.94
C TRP A 66 -2.95 10.72 6.21
N LYS A 67 -2.59 11.93 6.66
CA LYS A 67 -1.18 12.34 6.81
C LYS A 67 -0.38 11.45 7.76
N GLN A 68 -0.97 11.02 8.87
CA GLN A 68 -0.31 10.09 9.81
C GLN A 68 -0.03 8.71 9.20
N LEU A 69 -0.79 8.32 8.17
CA LEU A 69 -0.60 7.05 7.47
C LEU A 69 0.63 7.04 6.55
N GLN A 70 1.29 8.19 6.37
CA GLN A 70 2.63 8.26 5.75
C GLN A 70 3.71 7.64 6.65
N TYR A 71 3.44 7.49 7.95
CA TYR A 71 4.40 7.07 8.98
C TYR A 71 3.94 5.81 9.74
N SER A 72 2.64 5.52 9.72
CA SER A 72 2.04 4.42 10.47
C SER A 72 1.00 3.68 9.63
N ARG A 73 0.68 2.44 10.01
CA ARG A 73 -0.43 1.68 9.41
C ARG A 73 -1.65 1.75 10.31
N LEU A 74 -2.84 1.64 9.73
CA LEU A 74 -4.04 1.39 10.52
C LEU A 74 -3.86 0.11 11.36
N ASN A 75 -4.33 0.15 12.60
CA ASN A 75 -4.37 -1.04 13.43
C ASN A 75 -5.36 -2.04 12.82
N ARG A 76 -4.89 -3.24 12.52
CA ARG A 76 -5.69 -4.28 11.87
C ARG A 76 -6.86 -4.74 12.75
N GLU A 77 -6.62 -4.88 14.06
CA GLU A 77 -7.51 -5.57 15.01
C GLU A 77 -8.28 -4.63 15.95
N ASP A 78 -8.06 -3.30 15.86
CA ASP A 78 -8.76 -2.35 16.72
C ASP A 78 -10.28 -2.37 16.42
N GLN A 79 -11.07 -2.56 17.48
CA GLN A 79 -12.51 -2.81 17.37
C GLN A 79 -13.33 -1.56 17.04
N LEU A 80 -12.78 -0.35 17.21
CA LEU A 80 -13.49 0.91 17.01
C LEU A 80 -12.88 1.75 15.88
N HIS A 81 -11.56 1.76 15.79
CA HIS A 81 -10.76 2.60 14.90
C HIS A 81 -9.83 1.79 13.99
N GLY A 82 -9.97 0.47 13.98
CA GLY A 82 -9.17 -0.42 13.14
C GLY A 82 -9.69 -0.57 11.73
N LEU A 83 -9.07 -1.49 11.00
CA LEU A 83 -9.34 -1.70 9.58
C LEU A 83 -10.81 -2.03 9.31
N ILE A 84 -11.36 -3.05 9.98
CA ILE A 84 -12.72 -3.54 9.69
C ILE A 84 -13.82 -2.51 9.99
N PRO A 85 -13.84 -1.83 11.15
CA PRO A 85 -14.82 -0.78 11.43
C PRO A 85 -14.77 0.39 10.42
N LEU A 86 -13.57 0.80 9.99
CA LEU A 86 -13.40 1.94 9.08
C LEU A 86 -13.92 1.69 7.66
N PHE A 87 -14.07 0.42 7.26
CA PHE A 87 -14.65 0.01 5.98
C PHE A 87 -16.09 -0.54 6.10
N ALA A 88 -16.76 -0.33 7.23
CA ALA A 88 -18.13 -0.82 7.44
C ALA A 88 -19.18 -0.08 6.56
N GLY A 89 -18.94 1.19 6.23
CA GLY A 89 -19.80 2.00 5.38
C GLY A 89 -19.41 1.98 3.90
N SER A 90 -20.18 2.68 3.07
CA SER A 90 -19.86 2.89 1.66
C SER A 90 -18.74 3.92 1.52
N CYS A 91 -17.54 3.46 1.17
CA CYS A 91 -16.37 4.31 0.97
C CYS A 91 -15.48 3.78 -0.16
N ASN A 92 -14.53 4.60 -0.59
CA ASN A 92 -13.43 4.20 -1.46
C ASN A 92 -12.30 3.58 -0.63
N ILE A 93 -11.51 2.70 -1.27
CA ILE A 93 -10.24 2.20 -0.72
C ILE A 93 -9.11 3.03 -1.31
N ALA A 94 -8.39 3.76 -0.46
CA ALA A 94 -7.12 4.37 -0.80
C ALA A 94 -5.96 3.51 -0.29
N VAL A 95 -4.83 3.60 -0.96
CA VAL A 95 -3.59 2.89 -0.65
C VAL A 95 -2.47 3.90 -0.56
N MET A 96 -1.79 3.97 0.58
CA MET A 96 -0.59 4.80 0.72
C MET A 96 0.53 4.26 -0.17
N CYS A 97 1.25 5.14 -0.84
CA CYS A 97 2.53 4.84 -1.46
C CYS A 97 3.67 5.08 -0.45
N GLY A 98 4.86 4.54 -0.74
CA GLY A 98 6.04 4.63 0.10
C GLY A 98 6.14 3.54 1.16
N ARG A 99 6.91 3.82 2.21
CA ARG A 99 7.39 2.82 3.19
C ARG A 99 6.29 2.03 3.89
N THR A 100 5.16 2.64 4.21
CA THR A 100 4.10 1.95 4.95
C THR A 100 3.42 0.86 4.12
N SER A 101 3.63 0.86 2.80
CA SER A 101 3.14 -0.16 1.86
C SER A 101 4.28 -0.99 1.24
N GLY A 102 5.43 -1.04 1.90
CA GLY A 102 6.60 -1.79 1.42
C GLY A 102 7.30 -1.12 0.24
N ASN A 103 7.51 0.21 0.33
CA ASN A 103 8.12 1.03 -0.72
C ASN A 103 7.33 0.99 -2.04
N LEU A 104 6.00 0.96 -1.94
CA LEU A 104 5.11 1.01 -3.09
C LEU A 104 5.28 2.34 -3.83
N PHE A 105 5.35 2.29 -5.15
CA PHE A 105 5.15 3.44 -6.01
C PHE A 105 4.24 3.06 -7.18
N VAL A 106 3.63 4.07 -7.78
CA VAL A 106 2.72 3.89 -8.91
C VAL A 106 3.15 4.79 -10.07
N ILE A 107 3.23 4.21 -11.26
CA ILE A 107 3.25 4.97 -12.52
C ILE A 107 1.79 5.24 -12.87
N ASP A 108 1.37 6.50 -12.74
CA ASP A 108 0.01 6.95 -13.04
C ASP A 108 0.00 7.51 -14.47
N CYS A 109 -0.54 6.72 -15.39
CA CYS A 109 -0.52 7.00 -16.82
C CYS A 109 -1.72 7.85 -17.23
N GLU A 110 -1.44 8.94 -17.97
CA GLU A 110 -2.43 9.99 -18.24
C GLU A 110 -3.33 9.71 -19.47
N SER A 111 -2.99 8.70 -20.28
CA SER A 111 -3.73 8.28 -21.49
C SER A 111 -3.73 6.75 -21.64
N PRO A 112 -4.67 6.15 -22.41
CA PRO A 112 -4.61 4.72 -22.72
C PRO A 112 -3.34 4.35 -23.50
N ALA A 113 -2.88 5.22 -24.40
CA ALA A 113 -1.65 5.03 -25.14
C ALA A 113 -0.40 5.04 -24.23
N ALA A 114 -0.38 5.94 -23.24
CA ALA A 114 0.67 5.96 -22.23
C ALA A 114 0.67 4.68 -21.40
N PHE A 115 -0.52 4.24 -20.96
CA PHE A 115 -0.67 3.02 -20.18
C PHE A 115 -0.13 1.80 -20.95
N GLN A 116 -0.54 1.63 -22.21
CA GLN A 116 -0.03 0.57 -23.07
C GLN A 116 1.49 0.66 -23.24
N TYR A 117 2.02 1.86 -23.50
CA TYR A 117 3.46 2.06 -23.63
C TYR A 117 4.22 1.62 -22.37
N HIS A 118 3.75 1.96 -21.17
CA HIS A 118 4.40 1.54 -19.93
C HIS A 118 4.26 0.03 -19.68
N CYS A 119 3.13 -0.60 -20.03
CA CYS A 119 2.99 -2.06 -20.01
C CYS A 119 4.03 -2.72 -20.92
N ASP A 120 4.18 -2.27 -22.17
CA ASP A 120 5.16 -2.83 -23.13
C ASP A 120 6.60 -2.71 -22.58
N GLN A 121 6.92 -1.63 -21.87
CA GLN A 121 8.24 -1.42 -21.30
C GLN A 121 8.52 -2.34 -20.11
N LEU A 122 7.51 -2.66 -19.30
CA LEU A 122 7.60 -3.66 -18.23
C LEU A 122 7.81 -5.05 -18.82
N GLU A 123 7.04 -5.44 -19.83
CA GLU A 123 7.15 -6.74 -20.48
C GLU A 123 8.51 -6.94 -21.16
N LYS A 124 9.03 -5.92 -21.85
CA LYS A 124 10.38 -5.94 -22.43
C LYS A 124 11.48 -6.22 -21.40
N ARG A 125 11.26 -5.84 -20.15
CA ARG A 125 12.17 -6.05 -19.02
C ARG A 125 11.80 -7.26 -18.17
N GLN A 126 10.81 -8.04 -18.60
CA GLN A 126 10.30 -9.22 -17.89
C GLN A 126 9.81 -8.88 -16.48
N ILE A 127 9.30 -7.66 -16.29
CA ILE A 127 8.67 -7.23 -15.04
C ILE A 127 7.18 -7.54 -15.15
N SER A 128 6.67 -8.37 -14.23
CA SER A 128 5.25 -8.70 -14.14
C SER A 128 4.38 -7.44 -13.98
N ILE A 129 3.16 -7.47 -14.49
CA ILE A 129 2.26 -6.32 -14.44
C ILE A 129 1.20 -6.49 -13.35
N TRP A 130 1.06 -5.45 -12.55
CA TRP A 130 -0.08 -5.22 -11.67
C TRP A 130 -0.68 -3.87 -11.99
N SER A 131 -1.94 -3.87 -12.43
CA SER A 131 -2.53 -2.66 -12.98
C SER A 131 -4.01 -2.48 -12.73
N VAL A 132 -4.41 -1.21 -12.79
CA VAL A 132 -5.79 -0.74 -12.71
C VAL A 132 -6.04 0.14 -13.92
N GLU A 133 -7.12 -0.11 -14.64
CA GLU A 133 -7.59 0.83 -15.65
C GLU A 133 -8.37 1.96 -15.00
N THR A 134 -8.09 3.18 -15.43
CA THR A 134 -8.80 4.39 -15.00
C THR A 134 -9.56 5.00 -16.18
N ALA A 135 -10.39 6.00 -15.91
CA ALA A 135 -11.16 6.70 -16.93
C ALA A 135 -10.30 7.29 -18.08
N ARG A 136 -9.03 7.60 -17.80
CA ARG A 136 -8.13 8.28 -18.74
C ARG A 136 -6.88 7.49 -19.05
N GLY A 137 -6.60 6.37 -18.41
CA GLY A 137 -5.35 5.63 -18.59
C GLY A 137 -5.29 4.48 -17.61
N GLY A 138 -4.25 4.43 -16.79
CA GLY A 138 -4.11 3.35 -15.82
C GLY A 138 -3.03 3.59 -14.77
N HIS A 139 -3.08 2.81 -13.70
CA HIS A 139 -2.05 2.78 -12.67
C HIS A 139 -1.27 1.48 -12.79
N LEU A 140 0.06 1.56 -12.75
CA LEU A 140 0.96 0.40 -12.64
C LEU A 140 1.59 0.38 -11.26
N TYR A 141 1.36 -0.69 -10.49
CA TYR A 141 1.79 -0.82 -9.10
C TYR A 141 3.09 -1.60 -9.02
N LEU A 142 4.10 -1.03 -8.36
CA LEU A 142 5.45 -1.59 -8.23
C LEU A 142 5.98 -1.33 -6.80
N ARG A 143 6.85 -2.20 -6.30
CA ARG A 143 7.62 -1.94 -5.07
C ARG A 143 9.09 -1.75 -5.42
N CYS A 144 9.76 -0.83 -4.74
CA CYS A 144 11.19 -0.60 -4.94
C CYS A 144 12.03 -1.17 -3.79
N SER A 145 12.98 -2.04 -4.15
CA SER A 145 13.95 -2.62 -3.22
C SER A 145 15.00 -1.63 -2.74
N ASP A 146 15.27 -0.55 -3.48
CA ASP A 146 16.27 0.46 -3.12
C ASP A 146 15.75 1.48 -2.07
N GLY A 147 14.45 1.49 -1.79
CA GLY A 147 13.83 2.40 -0.83
C GLY A 147 12.60 3.12 -1.38
N GLU A 148 12.20 4.20 -0.73
CA GLU A 148 11.05 5.00 -1.17
C GLU A 148 11.39 5.82 -2.42
N ILE A 149 10.58 5.68 -3.47
CA ILE A 149 10.70 6.48 -4.70
C ILE A 149 10.16 7.89 -4.47
N GLU A 150 10.85 8.92 -4.95
CA GLU A 150 10.36 10.29 -4.93
C GLU A 150 9.19 10.50 -5.90
N ASN A 151 8.29 11.44 -5.58
CA ASN A 151 7.23 11.80 -6.51
C ASN A 151 7.80 12.56 -7.71
N ILE A 152 7.33 12.21 -8.90
CA ILE A 152 7.55 13.01 -10.11
C ILE A 152 6.19 13.60 -10.47
N LYS A 153 6.10 14.93 -10.41
CA LYS A 153 4.83 15.65 -10.59
C LYS A 153 4.31 15.56 -12.03
N PRO A 154 3.00 15.75 -12.25
CA PRO A 154 2.42 15.87 -13.59
C PRO A 154 3.14 16.94 -14.41
N GLY A 155 3.29 16.68 -15.72
CA GLY A 155 3.94 17.59 -16.66
C GLY A 155 5.47 17.52 -16.68
N ILE A 156 6.12 16.76 -15.79
CA ILE A 156 7.57 16.51 -15.88
C ILE A 156 7.82 15.38 -16.88
N LEU A 157 7.27 14.19 -16.62
CA LEU A 157 7.33 13.10 -17.59
C LEU A 157 6.37 13.37 -18.73
N LYS A 158 6.71 12.89 -19.92
CA LYS A 158 5.92 13.11 -21.14
C LYS A 158 4.47 12.60 -21.06
N GLN A 159 4.20 11.55 -20.27
CA GLN A 159 2.95 10.79 -20.36
C GLN A 159 2.46 10.16 -19.04
N ALA A 160 3.10 10.49 -17.93
CA ALA A 160 2.81 9.89 -16.63
C ALA A 160 3.20 10.82 -15.48
N GLU A 161 2.76 10.46 -14.28
CA GLU A 161 3.38 10.94 -13.05
C GLU A 161 3.82 9.74 -12.19
N ILE A 162 4.70 10.00 -11.22
CA ILE A 162 5.10 8.99 -10.24
C ILE A 162 4.50 9.34 -8.88
N LYS A 163 3.63 8.46 -8.38
CA LYS A 163 3.13 8.50 -6.99
C LYS A 163 4.01 7.62 -6.12
N GLY A 164 4.99 8.23 -5.49
CA GLY A 164 5.95 7.58 -4.59
C GLY A 164 5.70 7.92 -3.13
N SER A 165 6.77 8.17 -2.38
CA SER A 165 6.77 8.47 -0.95
C SER A 165 5.71 9.51 -0.58
N GLN A 166 5.01 9.26 0.52
CA GLN A 166 4.05 10.19 1.13
C GLN A 166 2.83 10.54 0.25
N GLY A 167 2.67 9.91 -0.92
CA GLY A 167 1.48 9.97 -1.76
C GLY A 167 0.52 8.80 -1.47
N TYR A 168 -0.63 8.81 -2.12
CA TYR A 168 -1.55 7.68 -2.15
C TYR A 168 -2.29 7.64 -3.49
N VAL A 169 -2.89 6.49 -3.79
CA VAL A 169 -3.81 6.30 -4.93
C VAL A 169 -5.11 5.68 -4.45
N LEU A 170 -6.19 5.82 -5.22
CA LEU A 170 -7.38 4.98 -5.04
C LEU A 170 -7.11 3.61 -5.67
N ALA A 171 -7.48 2.55 -4.96
CA ALA A 171 -7.43 1.18 -5.44
C ALA A 171 -8.85 0.63 -5.69
N PRO A 172 -8.99 -0.40 -6.54
CA PRO A 172 -10.25 -1.15 -6.67
C PRO A 172 -10.81 -1.59 -5.30
N PRO A 173 -12.14 -1.53 -5.10
CA PRO A 173 -13.19 -1.30 -6.09
C PRO A 173 -13.71 0.15 -6.08
N SER A 174 -12.85 1.12 -5.78
CA SER A 174 -13.22 2.54 -5.57
C SER A 174 -13.98 3.15 -6.75
N LEU A 175 -14.84 4.12 -6.44
CA LEU A 175 -15.57 4.95 -7.39
C LEU A 175 -14.86 6.30 -7.57
N HIS A 176 -14.40 6.59 -8.77
CA HIS A 176 -13.83 7.88 -9.14
C HIS A 176 -14.93 8.97 -9.23
N PRO A 177 -14.62 10.26 -8.99
CA PRO A 177 -15.59 11.35 -9.16
C PRO A 177 -16.28 11.43 -10.52
N SER A 178 -15.67 10.87 -11.57
CA SER A 178 -16.28 10.79 -12.90
C SER A 178 -17.32 9.67 -13.05
N GLY A 179 -17.59 8.89 -12.00
CA GLY A 179 -18.50 7.74 -12.04
C GLY A 179 -17.85 6.42 -12.47
N ILE A 180 -16.57 6.42 -12.84
CA ILE A 180 -15.85 5.19 -13.23
C ILE A 180 -15.44 4.41 -11.98
N ARG A 181 -15.77 3.11 -11.96
CA ARG A 181 -15.32 2.18 -10.92
C ARG A 181 -13.95 1.62 -11.30
N TYR A 182 -13.00 1.69 -10.38
CA TYR A 182 -11.68 1.12 -10.56
C TYR A 182 -11.76 -0.39 -10.42
N THR A 183 -11.15 -1.09 -11.37
CA THR A 183 -11.03 -2.55 -11.40
C THR A 183 -9.59 -2.94 -11.68
N TRP A 184 -9.11 -4.01 -11.04
CA TRP A 184 -7.84 -4.61 -11.43
C TRP A 184 -7.97 -5.11 -12.86
N SER A 185 -7.13 -4.63 -13.78
CA SER A 185 -7.12 -5.05 -15.17
C SER A 185 -6.12 -6.19 -15.42
N ARG A 186 -5.00 -6.19 -14.68
CA ARG A 186 -4.00 -7.24 -14.75
C ARG A 186 -3.31 -7.46 -13.41
N GLN A 187 -3.08 -8.73 -13.07
CA GLN A 187 -2.37 -9.17 -11.86
C GLN A 187 -1.59 -10.43 -12.22
N ASP A 188 -0.41 -10.27 -12.83
CA ASP A 188 0.36 -11.40 -13.40
C ASP A 188 0.90 -12.37 -12.35
N THR A 189 0.96 -11.95 -11.08
CA THR A 189 1.45 -12.74 -9.96
C THR A 189 0.63 -12.45 -8.71
N ASP A 190 0.77 -13.25 -7.65
CA ASP A 190 0.04 -13.07 -6.40
C ASP A 190 0.52 -11.88 -5.55
N SER A 191 1.61 -11.21 -5.95
CA SER A 191 2.23 -10.12 -5.19
C SER A 191 2.66 -8.96 -6.07
N ILE A 192 2.80 -7.76 -5.49
CA ILE A 192 3.29 -6.61 -6.25
C ILE A 192 4.73 -6.84 -6.73
N PRO A 193 5.04 -6.62 -8.03
CA PRO A 193 6.38 -6.81 -8.57
C PRO A 193 7.40 -5.95 -7.81
N LEU A 194 8.51 -6.58 -7.42
CA LEU A 194 9.63 -5.93 -6.76
C LEU A 194 10.71 -5.59 -7.80
N VAL A 195 11.09 -4.32 -7.88
CA VAL A 195 12.09 -3.81 -8.82
C VAL A 195 13.17 -3.01 -8.10
N ARG A 196 14.28 -2.72 -8.77
CA ARG A 196 15.20 -1.63 -8.40
C ARG A 196 14.84 -0.38 -9.19
N ALA A 197 15.20 0.79 -8.68
CA ALA A 197 14.95 2.07 -9.35
C ALA A 197 15.55 2.08 -10.78
N LYS A 198 16.75 1.51 -10.94
CA LYS A 198 17.44 1.40 -12.23
C LYS A 198 16.78 0.44 -13.23
N ASP A 199 15.89 -0.44 -12.78
CA ASP A 199 15.16 -1.32 -13.70
C ASP A 199 14.04 -0.52 -14.42
N ILE A 200 13.72 0.70 -13.95
CA ILE A 200 12.79 1.66 -14.58
C ILE A 200 13.57 2.75 -15.33
N ASP A 201 14.19 2.38 -16.45
CA ASP A 201 15.17 3.19 -17.19
C ASP A 201 14.63 3.82 -18.49
N TRP A 202 13.31 3.80 -18.72
CA TRP A 202 12.69 4.31 -19.96
C TRP A 202 11.93 5.63 -19.81
N LEU A 203 11.87 6.19 -18.61
CA LEU A 203 11.13 7.42 -18.36
C LEU A 203 11.83 8.61 -19.04
N THR A 204 11.06 9.48 -19.68
CA THR A 204 11.57 10.67 -20.36
C THR A 204 10.74 11.91 -20.08
N ASP A 205 11.38 13.07 -20.14
CA ASP A 205 10.68 14.36 -20.17
C ASP A 205 10.06 14.63 -21.55
N HIS A 206 9.43 15.80 -21.69
CA HIS A 206 8.78 16.20 -22.94
C HIS A 206 9.76 16.46 -24.09
N SER A 207 11.03 16.72 -23.79
CA SER A 207 12.12 16.90 -24.75
C SER A 207 12.80 15.57 -25.12
N GLY A 208 12.42 14.46 -24.49
CA GLY A 208 13.00 13.14 -24.70
C GLY A 208 14.26 12.88 -23.86
N ASN A 209 14.60 13.75 -22.92
CA ASN A 209 15.73 13.50 -22.02
C ASN A 209 15.35 12.40 -21.02
N PRO A 210 16.23 11.43 -20.74
CA PRO A 210 15.99 10.40 -19.74
C PRO A 210 15.83 10.99 -18.34
N ILE A 211 14.84 10.48 -17.60
CA ILE A 211 14.62 10.78 -16.18
C ILE A 211 14.79 9.49 -15.39
N GLN A 212 15.66 9.51 -14.39
CA GLN A 212 15.86 8.38 -13.48
C GLN A 212 14.97 8.51 -12.25
N LEU A 213 14.53 7.37 -11.71
CA LEU A 213 13.85 7.35 -10.42
C LEU A 213 14.84 7.59 -9.29
N ASN A 214 14.56 8.58 -8.44
CA ASN A 214 15.30 8.81 -7.22
C ASN A 214 14.69 7.97 -6.09
N SER A 215 15.50 7.10 -5.48
CA SER A 215 15.12 6.33 -4.29
C SER A 215 15.83 6.88 -3.05
N ARG A 216 15.17 6.77 -1.89
CA ARG A 216 15.75 7.07 -0.58
C ARG A 216 15.67 5.82 0.30
N PRO A 217 16.80 5.35 0.89
CA PRO A 217 16.78 4.19 1.77
C PRO A 217 15.76 4.37 2.90
N THR A 218 14.92 3.35 3.10
CA THR A 218 13.94 3.37 4.18
C THR A 218 14.66 3.16 5.51
N THR A 219 14.86 4.23 6.27
CA THR A 219 15.30 4.10 7.66
C THR A 219 14.11 3.64 8.50
N PHE A 220 14.14 2.38 8.92
CA PHE A 220 13.29 1.94 10.02
C PHE A 220 13.92 2.48 11.29
N SER A 221 13.30 3.50 11.90
CA SER A 221 13.60 3.80 13.29
C SER A 221 13.17 2.58 14.11
N THR A 222 14.15 1.80 14.55
CA THR A 222 13.98 0.69 15.51
C THR A 222 13.40 1.17 16.82
#